data_AF-A0A3C1S8K0-F1
#
_entry.id   AF-A0A3C1S8K0-F1
#
_cell.length_a   1.000
_cell.length_b   1.000
_cell.length_c   1.000
_cell.angle_alpha   90.00
_cell.angle_beta   90.00
_cell.angle_gamma   90.00
#
_symmetry.space_group_name_H-M   'P 1'
#
loop_
_entity.id
_entity.type
_entity.pdbx_description
1 polymer ?
#
loop_
_entity_poly.entity_id
_entity_poly.type
_entity_poly.pdbx_seq_one_letter_code
_entity_poly.pdbx_strand_id
1 'polypeptide(L)'
;MSKVSFSDVAIIACGTLSLELNYLKKEGFLDVHSLFYTKPGLHQNIPELERELVKLIRKAKEKVNRVLVVYGGKFCYVNMDEPTRTMQKLIEEQGPGVVRIHATHCMDMLASEEEREKIAQKIAGGEKVWWMTPGWIKYREDVFRGWDKSVANENFPRHTGGAVVLDGIGYLDQYMAEKPEEFLEYSDWMG
;
A
#
# COMPACT_ATOMS: atom_id res chain seq x y z
N MET A 1 -1.75 25.57 -17.67
CA MET A 1 -2.50 24.46 -17.05
C MET A 1 -2.89 24.90 -15.65
N SER A 2 -4.16 24.76 -15.26
CA SER A 2 -4.57 25.01 -13.87
C SER A 2 -3.82 24.04 -12.96
N LYS A 3 -3.31 24.53 -11.82
CA LYS A 3 -2.69 23.67 -10.80
C LYS A 3 -3.78 22.75 -10.25
N VAL A 4 -3.59 21.44 -10.37
CA VAL A 4 -4.48 20.45 -9.72
C VAL A 4 -4.34 20.64 -8.21
N SER A 5 -5.48 20.71 -7.50
CA SER A 5 -5.54 20.89 -6.05
C SER A 5 -6.45 19.84 -5.43
N PHE A 6 -6.05 19.39 -4.24
CA PHE A 6 -6.72 18.40 -3.41
C PHE A 6 -7.23 19.03 -2.10
N SER A 7 -7.29 20.36 -2.00
CA SER A 7 -7.58 21.11 -0.78
C SER A 7 -8.95 20.86 -0.16
N ASP A 8 -9.88 20.28 -0.90
CA ASP A 8 -11.21 19.87 -0.45
C ASP A 8 -11.44 18.36 -0.64
N VAL A 9 -10.36 17.60 -0.77
CA VAL A 9 -10.35 16.15 -0.84
C VAL A 9 -9.80 15.60 0.48
N ALA A 10 -10.39 14.52 0.98
CA ALA A 10 -9.81 13.69 2.02
C ALA A 10 -9.31 12.39 1.41
N ILE A 11 -8.11 11.96 1.77
CA ILE A 11 -7.52 10.70 1.31
C ILE A 11 -7.54 9.69 2.44
N ILE A 12 -7.91 8.46 2.11
CA ILE A 12 -7.83 7.30 3.01
C ILE A 12 -6.99 6.23 2.32
N ALA A 13 -5.92 5.78 2.97
CA ALA A 13 -4.98 4.83 2.40
C ALA A 13 -4.63 3.71 3.39
N CYS A 14 -4.05 2.63 2.89
CA CYS A 14 -3.34 1.68 3.74
C CYS A 14 -2.15 2.38 4.41
N GLY A 15 -1.88 2.08 5.69
CA GLY A 15 -0.72 2.64 6.39
C GLY A 15 0.62 2.34 5.71
N THR A 16 0.72 1.31 4.87
CA THR A 16 1.92 1.01 4.07
C THR A 16 2.24 2.06 3.00
N LEU A 17 1.30 2.94 2.65
CA LEU A 17 1.51 4.08 1.74
C LEU A 17 1.70 5.40 2.49
N SER A 18 1.85 5.35 3.82
CA SER A 18 1.94 6.56 4.64
C SER A 18 3.23 7.34 4.38
N LEU A 19 4.33 6.67 4.04
CA LEU A 19 5.61 7.35 3.84
C LEU A 19 5.57 8.24 2.61
N GLU A 20 5.09 7.69 1.49
CA GLU A 20 5.03 8.35 0.19
C GLU A 20 3.98 9.45 0.17
N LEU A 21 2.78 9.19 0.72
CA LEU A 21 1.72 10.21 0.78
C LEU A 21 2.09 11.38 1.70
N ASN A 22 2.77 11.13 2.83
CA ASN A 22 3.25 12.22 3.68
C ASN A 22 4.42 12.98 3.04
N TYR A 23 5.29 12.30 2.30
CA TYR A 23 6.35 12.96 1.54
C TYR A 23 5.74 13.93 0.51
N LEU A 24 4.80 13.47 -0.32
CA LEU A 24 4.12 14.33 -1.31
C LEU A 24 3.38 15.51 -0.66
N LYS A 25 2.81 15.31 0.53
CA LYS A 25 2.20 16.40 1.31
C LYS A 25 3.23 17.42 1.78
N LYS A 26 4.36 16.94 2.31
CA LYS A 26 5.46 17.79 2.81
C LYS A 26 6.08 18.64 1.69
N GLU A 27 6.26 18.06 0.50
CA GLU A 27 6.77 18.75 -0.69
C GLU A 27 5.75 19.74 -1.30
N GLY A 28 4.52 19.80 -0.77
CA GLY A 28 3.47 20.70 -1.25
C GLY A 28 2.84 20.29 -2.58
N PHE A 29 3.15 19.08 -3.08
CA PHE A 29 2.49 18.49 -4.25
C PHE A 29 1.06 18.05 -3.90
N LEU A 30 0.90 17.44 -2.72
CA LEU A 30 -0.39 16.92 -2.24
C LEU A 30 -0.98 17.85 -1.16
N ASP A 31 -1.70 18.88 -1.58
CA ASP A 31 -2.39 19.86 -0.72
C ASP A 31 -3.72 19.35 -0.16
N VAL A 32 -3.76 18.10 0.29
CA VAL A 32 -4.97 17.40 0.75
C VAL A 32 -5.55 17.99 2.05
N HIS A 33 -6.89 18.11 2.15
CA HIS A 33 -7.55 18.57 3.38
C HIS A 33 -7.24 17.66 4.57
N SER A 34 -7.42 16.36 4.39
CA SER A 34 -7.22 15.36 5.45
C SER A 34 -6.59 14.10 4.86
N LEU A 35 -5.68 13.50 5.62
CA LEU A 35 -5.02 12.26 5.25
C LEU A 35 -5.23 11.27 6.40
N PHE A 36 -5.87 10.15 6.09
CA PHE A 36 -6.21 9.10 7.05
C PHE A 36 -5.59 7.78 6.61
N TYR A 37 -5.24 6.96 7.60
CA TYR A 37 -4.65 5.64 7.37
C TYR A 37 -5.41 4.61 8.19
N THR A 38 -5.72 3.49 7.55
CA THR A 38 -5.99 2.25 8.30
C THR A 38 -4.68 1.72 8.85
N LYS A 39 -4.76 0.80 9.80
CA LYS A 39 -3.59 0.06 10.25
C LYS A 39 -2.90 -0.65 9.06
N PRO A 40 -1.55 -0.67 8.99
CA PRO A 40 -0.83 -1.48 8.00
C PRO A 40 -1.19 -2.97 8.09
N GLY A 41 -1.16 -3.69 6.97
CA GLY A 41 -1.33 -5.15 6.97
C GLY A 41 -2.76 -5.69 7.07
N LEU A 42 -3.79 -4.84 7.21
CA LEU A 42 -5.18 -5.30 7.36
C LEU A 42 -5.75 -6.05 6.14
N HIS A 43 -5.06 -6.09 4.99
CA HIS A 43 -5.46 -6.97 3.88
C HIS A 43 -5.44 -8.46 4.26
N GLN A 44 -4.78 -8.83 5.37
CA GLN A 44 -4.83 -10.16 5.96
C GLN A 44 -6.01 -10.37 6.92
N ASN A 45 -6.73 -9.30 7.30
CA ASN A 45 -7.87 -9.34 8.21
C ASN A 45 -9.01 -8.48 7.64
N ILE A 46 -9.78 -9.08 6.73
CA ILE A 46 -10.82 -8.39 5.96
C ILE A 46 -11.94 -7.78 6.83
N PRO A 47 -12.48 -8.47 7.87
CA PRO A 47 -13.47 -7.86 8.74
C PRO A 47 -12.96 -6.60 9.47
N GLU A 48 -11.68 -6.62 9.87
CA GLU A 48 -11.04 -5.45 10.49
C GLU A 48 -10.82 -4.32 9.48
N LEU A 49 -10.30 -4.65 8.29
CA LEU A 49 -10.08 -3.69 7.20
C LEU A 49 -11.36 -2.96 6.85
N GLU A 50 -12.45 -3.69 6.63
CA GLU A 50 -13.74 -3.10 6.27
C GLU A 50 -14.24 -2.16 7.37
N ARG A 51 -14.20 -2.62 8.62
CA ARG A 51 -14.63 -1.82 9.77
C ARG A 51 -13.84 -0.52 9.89
N GLU A 52 -12.51 -0.58 9.78
CA GLU A 52 -11.68 0.62 9.84
C GLU A 52 -11.91 1.55 8.64
N LEU A 53 -11.97 0.99 7.43
CA LEU A 53 -12.12 1.76 6.20
C LEU A 53 -13.44 2.53 6.19
N VAL A 54 -14.57 1.86 6.48
CA VAL A 54 -15.89 2.52 6.58
C VAL A 54 -15.91 3.59 7.67
N LYS A 55 -15.31 3.31 8.83
CA LYS A 55 -15.20 4.29 9.92
C LYS A 55 -14.44 5.53 9.49
N LEU A 56 -13.31 5.37 8.78
CA LEU A 56 -12.50 6.48 8.29
C LEU A 56 -13.22 7.26 7.17
N ILE A 57 -13.94 6.58 6.28
CA ILE A 57 -14.74 7.22 5.22
C ILE A 57 -15.82 8.10 5.85
N ARG A 58 -16.56 7.58 6.83
CA ARG A 58 -17.56 8.38 7.55
C ARG A 58 -16.95 9.63 8.20
N LYS A 59 -15.81 9.47 8.89
CA LYS A 59 -15.08 10.59 9.50
C LYS A 59 -14.55 11.61 8.48
N ALA A 60 -14.18 11.15 7.29
CA ALA A 60 -13.75 12.02 6.20
C ALA A 60 -14.92 12.83 5.64
N LYS A 61 -16.09 12.20 5.46
CA LYS A 61 -17.32 12.84 4.97
C LYS A 61 -17.86 13.92 5.91
N GLU A 62 -17.55 13.85 7.20
CA GLU A 62 -17.85 14.93 8.16
C GLU A 62 -17.07 16.23 7.87
N LYS A 63 -15.98 16.15 7.09
CA LYS A 63 -15.10 17.28 6.81
C LYS A 63 -15.20 17.79 5.38
N VAL A 64 -15.37 16.89 4.41
CA VAL A 64 -15.36 17.20 2.98
C VAL A 64 -16.32 16.31 2.21
N ASN A 65 -16.82 16.81 1.08
CA ASN A 65 -17.70 16.05 0.19
C ASN A 65 -16.94 15.08 -0.73
N ARG A 66 -15.62 15.27 -0.91
CA ARG A 66 -14.78 14.48 -1.81
C ARG A 66 -13.82 13.59 -1.02
N VAL A 67 -13.96 12.28 -1.14
CA VAL A 67 -13.12 11.29 -0.48
C VAL A 67 -12.48 10.40 -1.54
N LEU A 68 -11.15 10.32 -1.53
CA LEU A 68 -10.36 9.44 -2.39
C LEU A 68 -9.78 8.29 -1.56
N VAL A 69 -10.16 7.07 -1.92
CA VAL A 69 -9.65 5.84 -1.31
C VAL A 69 -8.49 5.31 -2.15
N VAL A 70 -7.32 5.20 -1.52
CA VAL A 70 -6.07 4.76 -2.14
C VAL A 70 -5.82 3.32 -1.75
N TYR A 71 -6.51 2.43 -2.45
CA TYR A 71 -6.47 0.98 -2.30
C TYR A 71 -6.50 0.29 -3.66
N GLY A 72 -5.74 -0.82 -3.79
CA GLY A 72 -5.77 -1.67 -4.97
C GLY A 72 -7.07 -2.46 -5.05
N GLY A 73 -7.54 -2.77 -6.26
CA GLY A 73 -8.82 -3.41 -6.48
C GLY A 73 -8.82 -4.93 -6.27
N LYS A 74 -7.69 -5.61 -6.50
CA LYS A 74 -7.61 -7.08 -6.44
C LYS A 74 -7.17 -7.61 -5.09
N PHE A 75 -5.94 -7.32 -4.68
CA PHE A 75 -5.31 -8.02 -3.54
C PHE A 75 -5.31 -7.24 -2.24
N CYS A 76 -5.75 -5.97 -2.25
CA CYS A 76 -5.88 -5.22 -1.00
C CYS A 76 -7.14 -5.55 -0.21
N TYR A 77 -8.11 -6.26 -0.84
CA TYR A 77 -9.33 -6.74 -0.21
C TYR A 77 -9.75 -8.03 -0.90
N VAL A 78 -9.58 -9.17 -0.22
CA VAL A 78 -9.95 -10.50 -0.72
C VAL A 78 -10.79 -11.19 0.33
N ASN A 79 -12.11 -11.12 0.18
CA ASN A 79 -13.04 -11.80 1.08
C ASN A 79 -13.25 -13.25 0.63
N MET A 80 -12.68 -14.20 1.38
CA MET A 80 -12.78 -15.63 1.06
C MET A 80 -14.19 -16.20 1.31
N ASP A 81 -14.91 -15.64 2.28
CA ASP A 81 -16.27 -16.08 2.63
C ASP A 81 -17.32 -15.54 1.64
N GLU A 82 -17.07 -14.35 1.10
CA GLU A 82 -17.92 -13.72 0.08
C GLU A 82 -17.07 -13.14 -1.06
N PRO A 83 -16.62 -13.94 -2.04
CA PRO A 83 -15.73 -13.47 -3.12
C PRO A 83 -16.30 -12.35 -3.99
N THR A 84 -17.62 -12.18 -3.99
CA THR A 84 -18.27 -11.08 -4.71
C THR A 84 -18.25 -9.76 -3.94
N ARG A 85 -17.90 -9.77 -2.65
CA ARG A 85 -17.61 -8.58 -1.85
C ARG A 85 -16.24 -8.07 -2.28
N THR A 86 -16.23 -7.01 -3.08
CA THR A 86 -14.99 -6.42 -3.59
C THR A 86 -14.74 -5.06 -2.97
N MET A 87 -13.49 -4.60 -2.98
CA MET A 87 -13.15 -3.22 -2.60
C MET A 87 -14.01 -2.20 -3.37
N GLN A 88 -14.28 -2.44 -4.65
CA GLN A 88 -15.09 -1.53 -5.47
C GLN A 88 -16.53 -1.41 -4.95
N LYS A 89 -17.20 -2.54 -4.67
CA LYS A 89 -18.56 -2.53 -4.09
C LYS A 89 -18.60 -1.85 -2.73
N LEU A 90 -17.62 -2.14 -1.87
CA LEU A 90 -17.48 -1.50 -0.56
C LEU A 90 -17.42 0.03 -0.68
N ILE A 91 -16.69 0.56 -1.67
CA ILE A 91 -16.58 2.01 -1.90
C ILE A 91 -17.87 2.60 -2.49
N GLU A 92 -18.49 1.93 -3.47
CA GLU A 92 -19.75 2.38 -4.09
C GLU A 92 -20.89 2.52 -3.07
N GLU A 93 -20.95 1.62 -2.10
CA GLU A 93 -21.92 1.65 -0.99
C GLU A 93 -21.77 2.88 -0.08
N GLN A 94 -20.62 3.56 -0.08
CA GLN A 94 -20.42 4.76 0.73
C GLN A 94 -21.09 6.00 0.13
N GLY A 95 -21.66 5.87 -1.07
CA GLY A 95 -22.44 6.89 -1.74
C GLY A 95 -21.60 7.90 -2.54
N PRO A 96 -22.25 8.93 -3.11
CA PRO A 96 -21.60 9.89 -3.99
C PRO A 96 -20.50 10.66 -3.28
N GLY A 97 -19.47 11.04 -4.04
CA GLY A 97 -18.31 11.78 -3.53
C GLY A 97 -17.22 10.90 -2.93
N VAL A 98 -17.43 9.58 -2.80
CA VAL A 98 -16.40 8.62 -2.41
C VAL A 98 -15.98 7.83 -3.64
N VAL A 99 -14.70 7.90 -4.00
CA VAL A 99 -14.13 7.19 -5.15
C VAL A 99 -12.85 6.48 -4.76
N ARG A 100 -12.48 5.45 -5.52
CA ARG A 100 -11.21 4.74 -5.36
C ARG A 100 -10.27 5.11 -6.50
N ILE A 101 -8.98 5.17 -6.21
CA ILE A 101 -7.95 5.25 -7.26
C ILE A 101 -8.04 4.04 -8.21
N HIS A 102 -7.80 4.24 -9.50
CA HIS A 102 -7.82 3.17 -10.48
C HIS A 102 -6.50 2.38 -10.49
N ALA A 103 -6.32 1.56 -9.46
CA ALA A 103 -5.17 0.68 -9.27
C ALA A 103 -5.61 -0.78 -9.10
N THR A 104 -4.83 -1.74 -9.61
CA THR A 104 -5.09 -3.17 -9.42
C THR A 104 -4.47 -3.65 -8.10
N HIS A 105 -3.22 -3.26 -7.83
CA HIS A 105 -2.43 -3.59 -6.65
C HIS A 105 -1.98 -2.33 -5.91
N CYS A 106 -1.48 -2.47 -4.67
CA CYS A 106 -0.97 -1.34 -3.88
C CYS A 106 0.34 -0.73 -4.43
N MET A 107 1.15 -1.51 -5.14
CA MET A 107 2.38 -1.04 -5.78
C MET A 107 2.11 -0.26 -7.08
N ASP A 108 0.91 -0.37 -7.67
CA ASP A 108 0.53 0.38 -8.88
C ASP A 108 0.46 1.90 -8.62
N MET A 109 0.38 2.31 -7.34
CA MET A 109 0.43 3.72 -6.94
C MET A 109 1.84 4.31 -7.09
N LEU A 110 2.88 3.49 -7.18
CA LEU A 110 4.28 3.93 -7.26
C LEU A 110 4.89 3.68 -8.64
N ALA A 111 4.63 2.49 -9.21
CA ALA A 111 5.12 2.13 -10.54
C ALA A 111 4.07 1.28 -11.26
N SER A 112 3.87 1.54 -12.55
CA SER A 112 2.95 0.75 -13.37
C SER A 112 3.43 -0.69 -13.51
N GLU A 113 2.56 -1.59 -13.96
CA GLU A 113 2.96 -2.97 -14.26
C GLU A 113 4.07 -3.02 -15.32
N GLU A 114 3.93 -2.25 -16.40
CA GLU A 114 4.95 -2.14 -17.45
C GLU A 114 6.30 -1.62 -16.91
N GLU A 115 6.27 -0.66 -15.99
CA GLU A 115 7.47 -0.13 -15.36
C GLU A 115 8.14 -1.17 -14.46
N ARG A 116 7.34 -1.90 -13.67
CA ARG A 116 7.84 -3.01 -12.85
C ARG A 116 8.42 -4.14 -13.69
N GLU A 117 7.81 -4.48 -14.83
CA GLU A 117 8.37 -5.47 -15.77
C GLU A 117 9.73 -5.02 -16.32
N LYS A 118 9.86 -3.75 -16.72
CA LYS A 118 11.15 -3.19 -17.17
C LYS A 118 12.21 -3.24 -16.05
N ILE A 119 11.82 -2.91 -14.82
CA ILE A 119 12.72 -3.00 -13.66
C ILE A 119 13.14 -4.46 -13.44
N ALA A 120 12.20 -5.41 -13.38
CA ALA A 120 12.49 -6.83 -13.22
C ALA A 120 13.40 -7.38 -14.33
N GLN A 121 13.19 -6.97 -15.59
CA GLN A 121 14.06 -7.37 -16.69
C GLN A 121 15.50 -6.89 -16.48
N LYS A 122 15.68 -5.68 -15.95
CA LYS A 122 16.99 -5.06 -15.73
C LYS A 122 17.74 -5.64 -14.54
N ILE A 123 17.06 -5.89 -13.42
CA ILE A 123 17.72 -6.23 -12.14
C ILE A 123 17.58 -7.71 -11.76
N ALA A 124 16.58 -8.40 -12.29
CA ALA A 124 16.28 -9.79 -11.98
C ALA A 124 16.23 -10.68 -13.25
N GLY A 125 16.64 -10.18 -14.41
CA GLY A 125 16.65 -10.95 -15.66
C GLY A 125 15.27 -11.39 -16.16
N GLY A 126 14.19 -10.77 -15.65
CA GLY A 126 12.81 -11.16 -15.95
C GLY A 126 12.25 -12.23 -15.01
N GLU A 127 13.00 -12.65 -13.99
CA GLU A 127 12.53 -13.53 -12.93
C GLU A 127 11.42 -12.85 -12.09
N LYS A 128 10.64 -13.66 -11.38
CA LYS A 128 9.51 -13.17 -10.57
C LYS A 128 10.02 -12.38 -9.36
N VAL A 129 9.55 -11.16 -9.21
CA VAL A 129 9.93 -10.25 -8.13
C VAL A 129 8.80 -10.09 -7.11
N TRP A 130 9.15 -10.13 -5.81
CA TRP A 130 8.26 -9.70 -4.74
C TRP A 130 8.33 -8.18 -4.58
N TRP A 131 7.29 -7.49 -5.06
CA TRP A 131 7.24 -6.03 -5.03
C TRP A 131 6.75 -5.50 -3.68
N MET A 132 7.45 -4.50 -3.15
CA MET A 132 7.13 -3.84 -1.89
C MET A 132 7.16 -2.33 -2.02
N THR A 133 6.48 -1.64 -1.13
CA THR A 133 6.67 -0.21 -0.89
C THR A 133 7.50 -0.02 0.39
N PRO A 134 8.15 1.14 0.62
CA PRO A 134 8.80 1.48 1.88
C PRO A 134 8.01 1.10 3.16
N GLY A 135 6.68 1.26 3.15
CA GLY A 135 5.86 0.88 4.30
C GLY A 135 5.83 -0.62 4.61
N TRP A 136 6.13 -1.51 3.66
CA TRP A 136 6.30 -2.94 3.93
C TRP A 136 7.53 -3.22 4.79
N ILE A 137 8.60 -2.42 4.64
CA ILE A 137 9.80 -2.50 5.47
C ILE A 137 9.53 -1.89 6.85
N LYS A 138 8.94 -0.68 6.88
CA LYS A 138 8.67 0.05 8.12
C LYS A 138 7.68 -0.66 9.04
N TYR A 139 6.63 -1.25 8.47
CA TYR A 139 5.54 -1.88 9.21
C TYR A 139 5.54 -3.40 9.06
N ARG A 140 6.72 -4.01 8.83
CA ARG A 140 6.87 -5.45 8.58
C ARG A 140 6.15 -6.34 9.59
N GLU A 141 6.20 -5.99 10.88
CA GLU A 141 5.54 -6.75 11.95
C GLU A 141 4.00 -6.75 11.84
N ASP A 142 3.42 -5.64 11.36
CA ASP A 142 1.98 -5.55 11.09
C ASP A 142 1.62 -6.21 9.76
N VAL A 143 2.45 -6.00 8.75
CA VAL A 143 2.25 -6.48 7.38
C VAL A 143 2.38 -7.98 7.26
N PHE A 144 3.26 -8.62 8.04
CA PHE A 144 3.47 -10.07 8.10
C PHE A 144 3.01 -10.66 9.44
N ARG A 145 2.07 -9.98 10.12
CA ARG A 145 1.56 -10.43 11.41
C ARG A 145 1.05 -11.86 11.32
N GLY A 146 1.56 -12.74 12.18
CA GLY A 146 1.17 -14.15 12.23
C GLY A 146 1.92 -15.04 11.24
N TRP A 147 2.83 -14.50 10.43
CA TRP A 147 3.71 -15.30 9.61
C TRP A 147 4.87 -15.80 10.45
N ASP A 148 5.07 -17.12 10.46
CA ASP A 148 6.29 -17.73 10.95
C ASP A 148 7.29 -17.96 9.79
N LYS A 149 8.44 -18.56 10.11
CA LYS A 149 9.45 -18.90 9.10
C LYS A 149 8.94 -19.93 8.08
N SER A 150 7.99 -20.81 8.45
CA SER A 150 7.41 -21.78 7.51
C SER A 150 6.58 -21.07 6.45
N VAL A 151 5.68 -20.18 6.88
CA VAL A 151 4.83 -19.40 5.95
C VAL A 151 5.70 -18.52 5.04
N ALA A 152 6.75 -17.90 5.58
CA ALA A 152 7.72 -17.15 4.78
C ALA A 152 8.37 -18.04 3.69
N ASN A 153 8.89 -19.21 4.08
CA ASN A 153 9.53 -20.17 3.18
C ASN A 153 8.57 -20.77 2.13
N GLU A 154 7.25 -20.77 2.36
CA GLU A 154 6.27 -21.24 1.37
C GLU A 154 5.94 -20.18 0.31
N ASN A 155 6.09 -18.90 0.66
CA ASN A 155 5.62 -17.76 -0.15
C ASN A 155 6.76 -17.06 -0.89
N PHE A 156 7.87 -16.73 -0.21
CA PHE A 156 8.96 -15.96 -0.81
C PHE A 156 9.72 -16.69 -1.91
N PRO A 157 10.06 -18.00 -1.80
CA PRO A 157 10.82 -18.72 -2.82
C PRO A 157 10.13 -18.82 -4.20
N ARG A 158 8.83 -18.47 -4.29
CA ARG A 158 8.12 -18.34 -5.56
C ARG A 158 8.56 -17.12 -6.39
N HIS A 159 9.35 -16.23 -5.79
CA HIS A 159 9.88 -14.99 -6.36
C HIS A 159 11.39 -15.14 -6.55
N THR A 160 11.75 -15.88 -7.58
CA THR A 160 13.13 -16.23 -7.95
C THR A 160 14.02 -15.02 -8.24
N GLY A 161 13.42 -13.87 -8.56
CA GLY A 161 14.10 -12.58 -8.74
C GLY A 161 14.33 -11.81 -7.43
N GLY A 162 13.96 -12.40 -6.28
CA GLY A 162 14.06 -11.78 -4.96
C GLY A 162 12.96 -10.75 -4.69
N ALA A 163 13.23 -9.90 -3.71
CA ALA A 163 12.32 -8.84 -3.28
C ALA A 163 12.86 -7.46 -3.67
N VAL A 164 11.98 -6.59 -4.17
CA VAL A 164 12.33 -5.24 -4.61
C VAL A 164 11.40 -4.23 -3.98
N VAL A 165 11.98 -3.19 -3.38
CA VAL A 165 11.26 -2.07 -2.79
C VAL A 165 11.21 -0.93 -3.80
N LEU A 166 10.01 -0.47 -4.16
CA LEU A 166 9.80 0.71 -4.97
C LEU A 166 9.94 1.96 -4.11
N ASP A 167 11.17 2.43 -3.92
CA ASP A 167 11.48 3.54 -3.03
C ASP A 167 11.82 4.82 -3.79
N GLY A 168 10.80 5.65 -4.03
CA GLY A 168 10.97 6.97 -4.63
C GLY A 168 11.37 8.08 -3.64
N ILE A 169 11.49 7.77 -2.34
CA ILE A 169 11.70 8.76 -1.28
C ILE A 169 13.02 8.57 -0.51
N GLY A 170 13.81 7.55 -0.85
CA GLY A 170 15.09 7.25 -0.21
C GLY A 170 14.96 6.70 1.21
N TYR A 171 13.82 6.13 1.58
CA TYR A 171 13.60 5.54 2.90
C TYR A 171 14.53 4.35 3.17
N LEU A 172 14.71 3.47 2.19
CA LEU A 172 15.46 2.24 2.35
C LEU A 172 16.95 2.52 2.52
N ASP A 173 17.51 3.48 1.76
CA ASP A 173 18.90 3.91 1.90
C ASP A 173 19.17 4.42 3.31
N GLN A 174 18.29 5.28 3.83
CA GLN A 174 18.37 5.77 5.20
C GLN A 174 18.24 4.63 6.22
N TYR A 175 17.27 3.73 6.02
CA TYR A 175 17.02 2.61 6.92
C TYR A 175 18.21 1.65 7.01
N MET A 176 18.84 1.31 5.88
CA MET A 176 20.02 0.46 5.85
C MET A 176 21.23 1.13 6.51
N ALA A 177 21.38 2.45 6.39
CA ALA A 177 22.45 3.19 7.03
C ALA A 177 22.27 3.27 8.56
N GLU A 178 21.03 3.44 9.04
CA GLU A 178 20.73 3.60 10.46
C GLU A 178 20.55 2.26 11.20
N LYS A 179 20.01 1.24 10.53
CA LYS A 179 19.58 -0.04 11.11
C LYS A 179 19.99 -1.23 10.23
N PRO A 180 21.28 -1.43 9.95
CA PRO A 180 21.76 -2.49 9.06
C PRO A 180 21.40 -3.88 9.58
N GLU A 181 21.52 -4.13 10.89
CA GLU A 181 21.21 -5.44 11.49
C GLU A 181 19.73 -5.81 11.32
N GLU A 182 18.81 -4.89 11.65
CA GLU A 182 17.37 -5.13 11.46
C GLU A 182 17.00 -5.37 9.99
N PHE A 183 17.69 -4.73 9.05
CA PHE A 183 17.49 -4.96 7.62
C PHE A 183 17.97 -6.36 7.22
N LEU A 184 19.19 -6.76 7.64
CA LEU A 184 19.76 -8.06 7.33
C LEU A 184 18.95 -9.21 7.95
N GLU A 185 18.48 -9.05 9.19
CA GLU A 185 17.58 -10.03 9.83
C GLU A 185 16.28 -10.20 9.03
N TYR A 186 15.71 -9.11 8.54
CA TYR A 186 14.51 -9.17 7.72
C TYR A 186 14.77 -9.84 6.36
N SER A 187 15.90 -9.53 5.70
CA SER A 187 16.31 -10.21 4.48
C SER A 187 16.52 -11.71 4.71
N ASP A 188 17.23 -12.11 5.76
CA ASP A 188 17.45 -13.52 6.11
C ASP A 188 16.13 -14.24 6.44
N TRP A 189 15.18 -13.55 7.09
CA TRP A 189 13.84 -14.07 7.32
C TRP A 189 13.06 -14.31 6.02
N MET A 190 13.21 -13.45 5.01
CA MET A 190 12.58 -13.63 3.70
C MET A 190 13.20 -14.78 2.88
N GLY A 191 14.50 -15.08 3.09
CA GLY A 191 15.24 -16.11 2.36
C GLY A 191 15.94 -15.56 1.12
#